data_AF-A0A8J7WP62-F1
#
_entry.id   AF-A0A8J7WP62-F1
#
_cell.length_a   1.000
_cell.length_b   1.000
_cell.length_c   1.000
_cell.angle_alpha   90.00
_cell.angle_beta   90.00
_cell.angle_gamma   90.00
#
_symmetry.space_group_name_H-M   'P 1'
#
loop_
_entity.id
_entity.type
_entity.pdbx_description
1 polymer ?
#
loop_
_entity_poly.entity_id
_entity_poly.type
_entity_poly.pdbx_seq_one_letter_code
_entity_poly.pdbx_strand_id
1 'polypeptide(L)'
;MTAEPKSPFPRRVDRTLLGRLSKPMGSPGQCLAVYRLLDHPGWLFKQYRPEQLRQADELRLSRLIALPDKLTAADRRLLLGHTCWPQTQVLDGRVTIGVVLPEAPSHYFARLLVPGGTRERTALLLTQLASDEDAFERVGLTPPTLPQRLAACTGLIEIGDLLERNSLIYGDWGYKNVFWSQFDHSVYFIDIDACSFGPQPWVQSHGFTDPQTPEGRQVDTYTERFRCAIAVAACLTGTRKPAQAISGLAQLSADARVVRLAPVLKQIVGCAARCDRLPIGELRKALSTSSTPSPAATARPSPAPTAPTRSNDGTNIQGWVPVPPRPAGGQNPLPRQTSSTPRRSSNAPWPGAAPPDYRSASPVSTANAFTGTATVRTRTAGSGSAATRPLSTSALRRHQKRQLRITLLVSVLLLLMAAGITSLLVAVL
;
A
#
# COMPACT_ATOMS: atom_id res chain seq x y z
N MET A 1 0.44 2.06 -26.41
CA MET A 1 1.14 2.61 -25.23
C MET A 1 0.35 3.81 -24.75
N THR A 2 -0.29 3.73 -23.59
CA THR A 2 -0.93 4.90 -22.97
C THR A 2 0.16 5.85 -22.47
N ALA A 3 0.02 7.14 -22.75
CA ALA A 3 0.93 8.16 -22.23
C ALA A 3 0.93 8.11 -20.69
N GLU A 4 2.09 8.31 -20.07
CA GLU A 4 2.19 8.37 -18.61
C GLU A 4 1.32 9.52 -18.09
N PRO A 5 0.45 9.28 -17.09
CA PRO A 5 -0.39 10.34 -16.56
C PRO A 5 0.50 11.41 -15.92
N LYS A 6 0.37 12.65 -16.40
CA LYS A 6 1.08 13.82 -15.87
C LYS A 6 0.08 14.80 -15.28
N SER A 7 0.25 15.10 -13.99
CA SER A 7 -0.62 16.04 -13.27
C SER A 7 -0.71 17.37 -14.03
N PRO A 8 -1.92 17.96 -14.15
CA PRO A 8 -2.08 19.30 -14.71
C PRO A 8 -1.58 20.38 -13.75
N PHE A 9 -1.17 20.02 -12.53
CA PHE A 9 -0.71 20.93 -11.51
C PHE A 9 0.79 20.77 -11.20
N PRO A 10 1.44 21.81 -10.66
CA PRO A 10 2.75 21.66 -10.02
C PRO A 10 2.69 20.68 -8.84
N ARG A 11 3.86 20.32 -8.27
CA ARG A 11 3.95 19.39 -7.13
C ARG A 11 3.21 19.87 -5.87
N ARG A 12 2.96 21.18 -5.74
CA ARG A 12 2.18 21.79 -4.67
C ARG A 12 1.23 22.81 -5.27
N VAL A 13 -0.04 22.77 -4.89
CA VAL A 13 -1.07 23.67 -5.43
C VAL A 13 -2.03 24.11 -4.33
N ASP A 14 -2.48 25.36 -4.38
CA ASP A 14 -3.54 25.83 -3.49
C ASP A 14 -4.90 25.22 -3.89
N ARG A 15 -5.72 24.88 -2.89
CA ARG A 15 -7.03 24.26 -3.08
C ARG A 15 -7.94 25.08 -4.00
N THR A 16 -7.85 26.41 -3.96
CA THR A 16 -8.66 27.30 -4.81
C THR A 16 -8.35 27.15 -6.30
N LEU A 17 -7.15 26.66 -6.65
CA LEU A 17 -6.70 26.48 -8.02
C LEU A 17 -7.08 25.12 -8.63
N LEU A 18 -7.67 24.20 -7.86
CA LEU A 18 -8.11 22.89 -8.38
C LEU A 18 -9.34 22.97 -9.30
N GLY A 19 -10.01 24.13 -9.35
CA GLY A 19 -11.25 24.30 -10.10
C GLY A 19 -12.45 23.62 -9.43
N ARG A 20 -13.44 23.27 -10.26
CA ARG A 20 -14.72 22.70 -9.81
C ARG A 20 -14.57 21.23 -9.44
N LEU A 21 -15.16 20.87 -8.30
CA LEU A 21 -15.22 19.50 -7.80
C LEU A 21 -16.58 18.87 -8.09
N SER A 22 -16.60 17.54 -8.33
CA SER A 22 -17.84 16.77 -8.36
C SER A 22 -18.49 16.67 -6.97
N LYS A 23 -19.65 16.00 -6.88
CA LYS A 23 -20.10 15.44 -5.59
C LYS A 23 -19.05 14.44 -5.05
N PRO A 24 -18.89 14.30 -3.72
CA PRO A 24 -18.01 13.30 -3.13
C PRO A 24 -18.34 11.90 -3.64
N MET A 25 -17.32 11.14 -4.05
CA MET A 25 -17.47 9.74 -4.48
C MET A 25 -17.49 8.76 -3.30
N GLY A 26 -17.09 9.20 -2.11
CA GLY A 26 -17.06 8.41 -0.89
C GLY A 26 -16.20 9.08 0.19
N SER A 27 -16.31 8.59 1.42
CA SER A 27 -15.52 9.01 2.59
C SER A 27 -14.92 7.78 3.31
N PRO A 28 -14.02 7.00 2.68
CA PRO A 28 -13.44 5.84 3.34
C PRO A 28 -12.38 6.24 4.39
N GLY A 29 -12.52 5.74 5.63
CA GLY A 29 -11.45 5.72 6.64
C GLY A 29 -10.83 7.10 6.92
N GLN A 30 -9.56 7.26 6.53
CA GLN A 30 -8.78 8.48 6.77
C GLN A 30 -9.06 9.64 5.78
N CYS A 31 -9.90 9.37 4.78
CA CYS A 31 -10.31 10.35 3.80
C CYS A 31 -11.55 11.09 4.30
N LEU A 32 -11.56 12.41 4.18
CA LEU A 32 -12.79 13.19 4.31
C LEU A 32 -13.68 12.95 3.08
N ALA A 33 -13.10 13.08 1.88
CA ALA A 33 -13.79 12.80 0.63
C ALA A 33 -12.84 12.66 -0.55
N VAL A 34 -13.27 11.90 -1.57
CA VAL A 34 -12.63 11.87 -2.89
C VAL A 34 -13.54 12.57 -3.90
N TYR A 35 -12.96 13.47 -4.69
CA TYR A 35 -13.66 14.27 -5.68
C TYR A 35 -13.05 14.09 -7.06
N ARG A 36 -13.87 14.05 -8.12
CA ARG A 36 -13.37 14.27 -9.48
C ARG A 36 -13.12 15.76 -9.69
N LEU A 37 -12.05 16.08 -10.40
CA LEU A 37 -11.78 17.43 -10.88
C LEU A 37 -12.52 17.63 -12.21
N LEU A 38 -13.60 18.41 -12.20
CA LEU A 38 -14.48 18.56 -13.37
C LEU A 38 -13.79 19.30 -14.53
N ASP A 39 -12.87 20.19 -14.19
CA ASP A 39 -12.09 20.96 -15.16
C ASP A 39 -10.82 20.19 -15.61
N HIS A 40 -10.51 19.06 -14.96
CA HIS A 40 -9.39 18.19 -15.30
C HIS A 40 -9.80 16.71 -15.27
N PRO A 41 -10.55 16.22 -16.28
CA PRO A 41 -11.01 14.84 -16.34
C PRO A 41 -9.88 13.81 -16.20
N GLY A 42 -10.15 12.72 -15.50
CA GLY A 42 -9.15 11.69 -15.19
C GLY A 42 -8.26 12.00 -13.98
N TRP A 43 -8.52 13.10 -13.26
CA TRP A 43 -7.83 13.44 -12.01
C TRP A 43 -8.80 13.51 -10.83
N LEU A 44 -8.30 13.05 -9.69
CA LEU A 44 -9.03 13.01 -8.43
C LEU A 44 -8.33 13.89 -7.40
N PHE A 45 -9.11 14.58 -6.60
CA PHE A 45 -8.65 15.20 -5.36
C PHE A 45 -9.09 14.34 -4.17
N LYS A 46 -8.12 13.79 -3.44
CA LYS A 46 -8.34 13.08 -2.18
C LYS A 46 -8.09 14.05 -1.04
N GLN A 47 -9.17 14.45 -0.38
CA GLN A 47 -9.11 15.34 0.78
C GLN A 47 -9.02 14.52 2.06
N TYR A 48 -8.01 14.81 2.87
CA TYR A 48 -7.79 14.16 4.15
C TYR A 48 -8.57 14.84 5.27
N ARG A 49 -8.76 14.12 6.38
CA ARG A 49 -9.28 14.71 7.61
C ARG A 49 -8.16 15.48 8.32
N PRO A 50 -8.39 16.74 8.75
CA PRO A 50 -7.36 17.54 9.40
C PRO A 50 -6.72 16.85 10.61
N GLU A 51 -7.53 16.13 11.41
CA GLU A 51 -7.10 15.43 12.61
C GLU A 51 -6.16 14.24 12.37
N GLN A 52 -6.02 13.80 11.11
CA GLN A 52 -5.19 12.64 10.75
C GLN A 52 -3.88 13.04 10.06
N LEU A 53 -3.73 14.29 9.65
CA LEU A 53 -2.50 14.78 9.05
C LEU A 53 -1.55 15.31 10.11
N ARG A 54 -0.41 14.65 10.26
CA ARG A 54 0.70 15.16 11.06
C ARG A 54 1.74 15.80 10.14
N GLN A 55 2.61 16.65 10.68
CA GLN A 55 3.71 17.25 9.91
C GLN A 55 4.61 16.21 9.23
N ALA A 56 4.83 15.06 9.87
CA ALA A 56 5.58 13.95 9.29
C ALA A 56 4.92 13.41 8.00
N ASP A 57 3.60 13.52 7.87
CA ASP A 57 2.86 13.10 6.69
C ASP A 57 3.09 14.05 5.50
N GLU A 58 3.31 15.35 5.74
CA GLU A 58 3.61 16.31 4.66
C GLU A 58 4.96 16.03 3.99
N LEU A 59 5.99 15.75 4.79
CA LEU A 59 7.31 15.39 4.29
C LEU A 59 7.29 14.03 3.57
N ARG A 60 6.53 13.06 4.12
CA ARG A 60 6.31 11.76 3.49
C ARG A 60 5.64 11.89 2.13
N LEU A 61 4.54 12.64 2.03
CA LEU A 61 3.83 12.89 0.77
C LEU A 61 4.71 13.62 -0.25
N SER A 62 5.47 14.63 0.18
CA SER A 62 6.43 15.33 -0.67
C SER A 62 7.48 14.38 -1.27
N ARG A 63 7.98 13.43 -0.46
CA ARG A 63 8.91 12.40 -0.91
C ARG A 63 8.27 11.40 -1.87
N LEU A 64 7.03 10.99 -1.64
CA LEU A 64 6.29 10.11 -2.56
C LEU A 64 6.09 10.80 -3.91
N ILE A 65 5.62 12.05 -3.92
CA ILE A 65 5.41 12.84 -5.16
C ILE A 65 6.71 12.99 -5.96
N ALA A 66 7.85 13.15 -5.28
CA ALA A 66 9.15 13.31 -5.92
C ALA A 66 9.84 11.98 -6.31
N LEU A 67 9.32 10.81 -5.88
CA LEU A 67 9.96 9.52 -6.12
C LEU A 67 10.07 9.16 -7.61
N PRO A 68 9.03 9.33 -8.45
CA PRO A 68 9.11 8.96 -9.87
C PRO A 68 10.31 9.56 -10.60
N ASP A 69 10.72 10.77 -10.24
CA ASP A 69 11.85 11.48 -10.88
C ASP A 69 13.23 10.88 -10.54
N LYS A 70 13.27 9.95 -9.58
CA LYS A 70 14.48 9.22 -9.17
C LYS A 70 14.52 7.79 -9.72
N LEU A 71 13.45 7.34 -10.35
CA LEU A 71 13.33 5.98 -10.88
C LEU A 71 13.91 5.91 -12.31
N THR A 72 14.29 4.70 -12.71
CA THR A 72 14.58 4.44 -14.13
C THR A 72 13.32 4.67 -14.97
N ALA A 73 13.46 4.94 -16.27
CA ALA A 73 12.30 5.13 -17.15
C ALA A 73 11.34 3.93 -17.15
N ALA A 74 11.86 2.70 -17.00
CA ALA A 74 11.05 1.49 -16.90
C ALA A 74 10.28 1.42 -15.57
N ASP A 75 10.96 1.61 -14.43
CA ASP A 75 10.34 1.60 -13.11
C ASP A 75 9.33 2.74 -12.94
N ARG A 76 9.62 3.93 -13.50
CA ARG A 76 8.70 5.08 -13.52
C ARG A 76 7.42 4.76 -14.29
N ARG A 77 7.54 4.16 -15.48
CA ARG A 77 6.38 3.76 -16.30
C ARG A 77 5.55 2.68 -15.60
N LEU A 78 6.20 1.69 -15.00
CA LEU A 78 5.57 0.65 -14.22
C LEU A 78 4.79 1.26 -13.05
N LEU A 79 5.42 2.13 -12.26
CA LEU A 79 4.78 2.79 -11.12
C LEU A 79 3.57 3.64 -11.54
N LEU A 80 3.74 4.54 -12.50
CA LEU A 80 2.69 5.48 -12.90
C LEU A 80 1.57 4.83 -13.72
N GLY A 81 1.86 3.72 -14.41
CA GLY A 81 0.86 2.97 -15.18
C GLY A 81 -0.02 2.05 -14.34
N HIS A 82 0.49 1.56 -13.20
CA HIS A 82 -0.18 0.53 -12.38
C HIS A 82 -0.50 0.99 -10.96
N THR A 83 -0.38 2.28 -10.66
CA THR A 83 -0.75 2.82 -9.35
C THR A 83 -1.42 4.17 -9.47
N CYS A 84 -2.29 4.44 -8.50
CA CYS A 84 -2.91 5.73 -8.26
C CYS A 84 -1.93 6.70 -7.56
N TRP A 85 -0.74 6.89 -8.14
CA TRP A 85 0.37 7.58 -7.50
C TRP A 85 0.06 9.06 -7.22
N PRO A 86 0.30 9.58 -6.00
CA PRO A 86 0.11 11.00 -5.72
C PRO A 86 1.10 11.84 -6.53
N GLN A 87 0.62 12.86 -7.24
CA GLN A 87 1.45 13.71 -8.09
C GLN A 87 1.50 15.17 -7.64
N THR A 88 0.52 15.62 -6.86
CA THR A 88 0.46 16.99 -6.36
C THR A 88 -0.06 16.99 -4.93
N GLN A 89 0.60 17.74 -4.06
CA GLN A 89 0.13 18.06 -2.72
C GLN A 89 -0.81 19.26 -2.79
N VAL A 90 -1.97 19.16 -2.14
CA VAL A 90 -2.96 20.23 -2.10
C VAL A 90 -2.88 20.95 -0.76
N LEU A 91 -2.80 22.28 -0.82
CA LEU A 91 -2.65 23.15 0.33
C LEU A 91 -3.92 23.97 0.54
N ASP A 92 -4.25 24.24 1.80
CA ASP A 92 -5.11 25.35 2.22
C ASP A 92 -4.24 26.34 2.98
N GLY A 93 -3.86 27.43 2.30
CA GLY A 93 -2.79 28.31 2.75
C GLY A 93 -1.44 27.57 2.85
N ARG A 94 -0.99 27.30 4.08
CA ARG A 94 0.28 26.59 4.34
C ARG A 94 0.11 25.13 4.75
N VAL A 95 -1.13 24.70 5.00
CA VAL A 95 -1.43 23.39 5.56
C VAL A 95 -1.76 22.43 4.42
N THR A 96 -1.15 21.25 4.43
CA THR A 96 -1.56 20.18 3.51
C THR A 96 -2.95 19.69 3.87
N ILE A 97 -3.86 19.61 2.90
CA ILE A 97 -5.22 19.09 3.11
C ILE A 97 -5.54 17.85 2.28
N GLY A 98 -4.63 17.45 1.38
CA GLY A 98 -4.91 16.37 0.45
C GLY A 98 -3.86 16.21 -0.63
N VAL A 99 -4.16 15.36 -1.60
CA VAL A 99 -3.35 15.15 -2.79
C VAL A 99 -4.22 15.01 -4.04
N VAL A 100 -3.63 15.35 -5.19
CA VAL A 100 -4.17 15.03 -6.52
C VAL A 100 -3.49 13.77 -7.06
N LEU A 101 -4.30 12.87 -7.58
CA LEU A 101 -3.95 11.52 -8.02
C LEU A 101 -4.75 11.15 -9.27
N PRO A 102 -4.21 10.30 -10.18
CA PRO A 102 -4.92 9.91 -11.39
C PRO A 102 -6.09 8.98 -11.09
N GLU A 103 -7.24 9.20 -11.74
CA GLU A 103 -8.36 8.25 -11.71
C GLU A 103 -7.93 6.93 -12.37
N ALA A 104 -8.38 5.81 -11.80
CA ALA A 104 -8.11 4.51 -12.40
C ALA A 104 -8.68 4.44 -13.83
N PRO A 105 -7.93 3.90 -14.81
CA PRO A 105 -8.41 3.75 -16.17
C PRO A 105 -9.74 2.98 -16.28
N SER A 106 -10.54 3.31 -17.29
CA SER A 106 -11.90 2.79 -17.43
C SER A 106 -11.99 1.26 -17.58
N HIS A 107 -10.93 0.60 -18.06
CA HIS A 107 -10.85 -0.86 -18.23
C HIS A 107 -10.67 -1.65 -16.93
N TYR A 108 -10.48 -0.97 -15.78
CA TYR A 108 -10.56 -1.58 -14.44
C TYR A 108 -11.99 -1.63 -13.90
N PHE A 109 -12.99 -1.24 -14.71
CA PHE A 109 -14.39 -1.21 -14.33
C PHE A 109 -15.21 -2.07 -15.30
N ALA A 110 -16.19 -2.78 -14.77
CA ALA A 110 -17.13 -3.57 -15.53
C ALA A 110 -18.57 -3.33 -15.05
N ARG A 111 -19.54 -3.71 -15.88
CA ARG A 111 -20.95 -3.72 -15.47
C ARG A 111 -21.26 -5.04 -14.78
N LEU A 112 -21.38 -5.03 -13.46
CA LEU A 112 -21.64 -6.21 -12.65
C LEU A 112 -23.14 -6.39 -12.41
N LEU A 113 -23.60 -7.63 -12.41
CA LEU A 113 -24.94 -7.97 -11.95
C LEU A 113 -25.03 -7.77 -10.43
N VAL A 114 -25.95 -6.91 -9.99
CA VAL A 114 -26.22 -6.69 -8.56
C VAL A 114 -27.54 -7.34 -8.14
N PRO A 115 -27.77 -7.57 -6.83
CA PRO A 115 -29.06 -8.04 -6.34
C PRO A 115 -30.20 -7.14 -6.85
N GLY A 116 -31.21 -7.72 -7.49
CA GLY A 116 -32.26 -6.98 -8.20
C GLY A 116 -32.15 -7.01 -9.73
N GLY A 117 -31.10 -7.63 -10.28
CA GLY A 117 -30.98 -7.91 -11.72
C GLY A 117 -30.47 -6.74 -12.56
N THR A 118 -30.24 -5.58 -11.95
CA THR A 118 -29.63 -4.42 -12.63
C THR A 118 -28.13 -4.63 -12.80
N ARG A 119 -27.56 -3.91 -13.77
CA ARG A 119 -26.11 -3.91 -14.01
C ARG A 119 -25.50 -2.57 -13.63
N GLU A 120 -24.60 -2.58 -12.66
CA GLU A 120 -23.93 -1.37 -12.18
C GLU A 120 -22.47 -1.34 -12.61
N ARG A 121 -21.97 -0.15 -12.97
CA ARG A 121 -20.56 0.02 -13.31
C ARG A 121 -19.74 0.04 -12.01
N THR A 122 -18.98 -1.01 -11.76
CA THR A 122 -18.21 -1.22 -10.53
C THR A 122 -16.74 -1.49 -10.86
N ALA A 123 -15.84 -1.08 -9.99
CA ALA A 123 -14.43 -1.48 -10.10
C ALA A 123 -14.28 -2.99 -9.90
N LEU A 124 -13.45 -3.61 -10.72
CA LEU A 124 -13.08 -5.01 -10.60
C LEU A 124 -11.96 -5.14 -9.56
N LEU A 125 -12.29 -5.57 -8.34
CA LEU A 125 -11.33 -5.65 -7.25
C LEU A 125 -10.56 -6.98 -7.29
N LEU A 126 -9.39 -7.00 -6.65
CA LEU A 126 -8.62 -8.22 -6.44
C LEU A 126 -9.42 -9.30 -5.69
N THR A 127 -10.46 -8.90 -4.94
CA THR A 127 -11.42 -9.81 -4.31
C THR A 127 -12.04 -10.77 -5.33
N GLN A 128 -12.50 -10.25 -6.47
CA GLN A 128 -13.07 -11.07 -7.53
C GLN A 128 -12.02 -12.01 -8.10
N LEU A 129 -10.82 -11.51 -8.43
CA LEU A 129 -9.73 -12.35 -8.93
C LEU A 129 -9.35 -13.47 -7.95
N ALA A 130 -9.40 -13.23 -6.64
CA ALA A 130 -9.12 -14.23 -5.62
C ALA A 130 -10.34 -15.11 -5.24
N SER A 131 -11.36 -15.17 -6.09
CA SER A 131 -12.55 -16.02 -5.90
C SER A 131 -12.61 -17.17 -6.90
N ASP A 132 -13.44 -18.17 -6.57
CA ASP A 132 -13.78 -19.31 -7.43
C ASP A 132 -14.60 -18.89 -8.66
N GLU A 133 -14.75 -19.81 -9.61
CA GLU A 133 -15.44 -19.56 -10.88
C GLU A 133 -16.93 -19.23 -10.67
N ASP A 134 -17.61 -19.92 -9.75
CA ASP A 134 -19.01 -19.66 -9.37
C ASP A 134 -19.23 -18.21 -8.90
N ALA A 135 -18.25 -17.60 -8.22
CA ALA A 135 -18.34 -16.20 -7.81
C ALA A 135 -18.35 -15.22 -8.99
N PHE A 136 -17.67 -15.53 -10.09
CA PHE A 136 -17.66 -14.70 -11.29
C PHE A 136 -19.00 -14.77 -12.01
N GLU A 137 -19.55 -15.97 -12.18
CA GLU A 137 -20.82 -16.19 -12.85
C GLU A 137 -21.97 -15.45 -12.14
N ARG A 138 -21.99 -15.49 -10.80
CA ARG A 138 -22.98 -14.79 -9.98
C ARG A 138 -23.03 -13.28 -10.20
N VAL A 139 -21.92 -12.66 -10.61
CA VAL A 139 -21.85 -11.22 -10.91
C VAL A 139 -21.83 -10.91 -12.40
N GLY A 140 -22.08 -11.93 -13.25
CA GLY A 140 -22.14 -11.79 -14.70
C GLY A 140 -20.78 -11.56 -15.35
N LEU A 141 -19.70 -12.10 -14.77
CA LEU A 141 -18.35 -12.01 -15.30
C LEU A 141 -17.87 -13.38 -15.82
N THR A 142 -16.99 -13.37 -16.82
CA THR A 142 -16.26 -14.56 -17.25
C THR A 142 -15.10 -14.85 -16.28
N PRO A 143 -15.00 -16.08 -15.72
CA PRO A 143 -13.85 -16.48 -14.92
C PRO A 143 -12.53 -16.40 -15.72
N PRO A 144 -11.44 -15.85 -15.14
CA PRO A 144 -10.16 -15.79 -15.81
C PRO A 144 -9.46 -17.15 -15.80
N THR A 145 -8.90 -17.52 -16.95
CA THR A 145 -8.03 -18.69 -17.10
C THR A 145 -6.74 -18.55 -16.30
N LEU A 146 -6.03 -19.66 -16.07
CA LEU A 146 -4.75 -19.64 -15.36
C LEU A 146 -3.70 -18.69 -15.99
N PRO A 147 -3.49 -18.66 -17.32
CA PRO A 147 -2.59 -17.68 -17.93
C PRO A 147 -2.97 -16.22 -17.64
N GLN A 148 -4.26 -15.90 -17.59
CA GLN A 148 -4.75 -14.56 -17.27
C GLN A 148 -4.53 -14.21 -15.80
N ARG A 149 -4.76 -15.17 -14.89
CA ARG A 149 -4.43 -15.03 -13.46
C ARG A 149 -2.93 -14.79 -13.26
N LEU A 150 -2.08 -15.50 -14.00
CA LEU A 150 -0.62 -15.33 -13.97
C LEU A 150 -0.19 -13.95 -14.48
N ALA A 151 -0.82 -13.41 -15.52
CA ALA A 151 -0.56 -12.05 -15.99
C ALA A 151 -0.85 -11.01 -14.90
N ALA A 152 -1.99 -11.11 -14.23
CA ALA A 152 -2.34 -10.22 -13.12
C ALA A 152 -1.38 -10.38 -11.92
N CYS A 153 -1.03 -11.61 -11.57
CA CYS A 153 -0.06 -11.89 -10.51
C CYS A 153 1.33 -11.35 -10.83
N THR A 154 1.72 -11.32 -12.11
CA THR A 154 2.97 -10.70 -12.55
C THR A 154 2.99 -9.22 -12.19
N GLY A 155 1.91 -8.48 -12.50
CA GLY A 155 1.81 -7.06 -12.11
C GLY A 155 1.84 -6.83 -10.59
N LEU A 156 1.22 -7.71 -9.79
CA LEU A 156 1.31 -7.64 -8.32
C LEU A 156 2.76 -7.79 -7.83
N ILE A 157 3.49 -8.76 -8.39
CA ILE A 157 4.87 -9.06 -8.03
C ILE A 157 5.80 -7.93 -8.49
N GLU A 158 5.61 -7.40 -9.69
CA GLU A 158 6.42 -6.32 -10.24
C GLU A 158 6.29 -5.03 -9.42
N ILE A 159 5.06 -4.65 -9.05
CA ILE A 159 4.84 -3.49 -8.17
C ILE A 159 5.36 -3.77 -6.76
N GLY A 160 5.11 -4.95 -6.19
CA GLY A 160 5.64 -5.34 -4.89
C GLY A 160 7.18 -5.27 -4.82
N ASP A 161 7.87 -5.83 -5.82
CA ASP A 161 9.32 -5.77 -5.95
C ASP A 161 9.82 -4.33 -6.11
N LEU A 162 9.14 -3.52 -6.92
CA LEU A 162 9.48 -2.10 -7.08
C LEU A 162 9.39 -1.33 -5.76
N LEU A 163 8.32 -1.52 -5.00
CA LEU A 163 8.15 -0.87 -3.69
C LEU A 163 9.21 -1.35 -2.70
N GLU A 164 9.46 -2.67 -2.62
CA GLU A 164 10.49 -3.24 -1.74
C GLU A 164 11.89 -2.70 -2.05
N ARG A 165 12.31 -2.67 -3.33
CA ARG A 165 13.61 -2.13 -3.76
C ARG A 165 13.80 -0.66 -3.39
N ASN A 166 12.71 0.09 -3.26
CA ASN A 166 12.71 1.50 -2.86
C ASN A 166 12.45 1.71 -1.36
N SER A 167 12.50 0.63 -0.55
CA SER A 167 12.22 0.66 0.89
C SER A 167 10.85 1.27 1.24
N LEU A 168 9.87 1.06 0.35
CA LEU A 168 8.50 1.49 0.56
C LEU A 168 7.67 0.35 1.15
N ILE A 169 6.95 0.68 2.22
CA ILE A 169 5.94 -0.20 2.81
C ILE A 169 4.59 0.32 2.35
N TYR A 170 3.85 -0.48 1.57
CA TYR A 170 2.50 -0.12 1.16
C TYR A 170 1.56 -0.14 2.35
N GLY A 171 1.65 -1.19 3.17
CA GLY A 171 1.00 -1.25 4.48
C GLY A 171 -0.49 -1.55 4.45
N ASP A 172 -1.18 -1.23 3.36
CA ASP A 172 -2.61 -1.45 3.18
C ASP A 172 -2.92 -2.46 2.07
N TRP A 173 -2.18 -3.57 2.05
CA TRP A 173 -2.55 -4.71 1.22
C TRP A 173 -3.96 -5.18 1.58
N GLY A 174 -4.84 -5.11 0.60
CA GLY A 174 -6.23 -5.50 0.77
C GLY A 174 -6.84 -5.85 -0.56
N TYR A 175 -7.77 -6.82 -0.54
CA TYR A 175 -8.47 -7.25 -1.75
C TYR A 175 -9.36 -6.16 -2.37
N LYS A 176 -9.52 -5.02 -1.68
CA LYS A 176 -10.28 -3.85 -2.13
C LYS A 176 -9.40 -2.70 -2.64
N ASN A 177 -8.09 -2.75 -2.35
CA ASN A 177 -7.15 -1.67 -2.68
C ASN A 177 -6.34 -1.94 -3.94
N VAL A 178 -6.66 -3.02 -4.65
CA VAL A 178 -6.08 -3.35 -5.95
C VAL A 178 -7.22 -3.68 -6.88
N PHE A 179 -7.23 -3.02 -8.04
CA PHE A 179 -8.11 -3.37 -9.14
C PHE A 179 -7.40 -4.32 -10.11
N TRP A 180 -8.16 -5.08 -10.89
CA TRP A 180 -7.64 -5.89 -11.99
C TRP A 180 -8.50 -5.68 -13.23
N SER A 181 -7.95 -5.98 -14.42
CA SER A 181 -8.68 -5.83 -15.67
C SER A 181 -9.00 -7.17 -16.34
N GLN A 182 -10.22 -7.32 -16.83
CA GLN A 182 -10.57 -8.42 -17.75
C GLN A 182 -10.03 -8.22 -19.16
N PHE A 183 -9.62 -6.99 -19.51
CA PHE A 183 -9.19 -6.65 -20.86
C PHE A 183 -7.74 -7.05 -21.12
N ASP A 184 -6.83 -6.61 -20.27
CA ASP A 184 -5.38 -6.84 -20.43
C ASP A 184 -4.75 -7.62 -19.26
N HIS A 185 -5.58 -8.03 -18.28
CA HIS A 185 -5.15 -8.80 -17.11
C HIS A 185 -4.08 -8.09 -16.27
N SER A 186 -4.02 -6.76 -16.34
CA SER A 186 -3.19 -5.94 -15.48
C SER A 186 -3.84 -5.68 -14.13
N VAL A 187 -3.05 -5.14 -13.19
CA VAL A 187 -3.51 -4.70 -11.87
C VAL A 187 -3.21 -3.23 -11.65
N TYR A 188 -4.01 -2.57 -10.81
CA TYR A 188 -3.87 -1.15 -10.46
C TYR A 188 -4.04 -0.94 -8.96
N PHE A 189 -3.00 -0.45 -8.29
CA PHE A 189 -3.01 -0.19 -6.85
C PHE A 189 -3.62 1.17 -6.55
N ILE A 190 -4.55 1.23 -5.59
CA ILE A 190 -5.12 2.47 -5.07
C ILE A 190 -4.66 2.72 -3.64
N ASP A 191 -4.96 3.88 -3.08
CA ASP A 191 -4.58 4.25 -1.70
C ASP A 191 -3.08 4.13 -1.40
N ILE A 192 -2.25 4.33 -2.44
CA ILE A 192 -0.77 4.28 -2.36
C ILE A 192 -0.19 5.52 -1.64
N ASP A 193 -1.00 6.55 -1.44
CA ASP A 193 -0.65 7.78 -0.73
C ASP A 193 -0.46 7.58 0.79
N ALA A 194 -0.77 6.39 1.32
CA ALA A 194 -0.43 5.98 2.69
C ALA A 194 0.94 5.29 2.80
N CYS A 195 1.65 5.03 1.69
CA CYS A 195 2.96 4.37 1.72
C CYS A 195 3.97 5.07 2.63
N SER A 196 4.78 4.30 3.34
CA SER A 196 5.85 4.81 4.19
C SER A 196 7.23 4.43 3.67
N PHE A 197 8.21 5.31 3.85
CA PHE A 197 9.62 4.97 3.66
C PHE A 197 10.13 4.31 4.95
N GLY A 198 10.19 2.99 4.95
CA GLY A 198 10.49 2.17 6.13
C GLY A 198 9.26 1.80 6.98
N PRO A 199 9.48 1.14 8.12
CA PRO A 199 8.41 0.58 8.94
C PRO A 199 7.36 1.61 9.36
N GLN A 200 6.11 1.17 9.45
CA GLN A 200 4.97 2.02 9.81
C GLN A 200 4.10 1.39 10.91
N PRO A 201 3.23 2.16 11.60
CA PRO A 201 2.34 1.62 12.60
C PRO A 201 1.51 0.44 12.08
N TRP A 202 1.16 -0.47 12.98
CA TRP A 202 0.31 -1.61 12.64
C TRP A 202 -1.05 -1.12 12.13
N VAL A 203 -1.49 -1.65 10.99
CA VAL A 203 -2.83 -1.45 10.44
C VAL A 203 -3.47 -2.81 10.20
N GLN A 204 -4.73 -2.94 10.61
CA GLN A 204 -5.49 -4.16 10.41
C GLN A 204 -5.78 -4.34 8.92
N SER A 205 -5.27 -5.43 8.35
CA SER A 205 -5.54 -5.82 6.96
C SER A 205 -6.31 -7.14 6.94
N HIS A 206 -7.63 -7.09 6.80
CA HIS A 206 -8.50 -8.27 6.85
C HIS A 206 -8.15 -9.29 5.74
N GLY A 207 -7.89 -10.54 6.13
CA GLY A 207 -7.44 -11.59 5.20
C GLY A 207 -5.94 -11.52 4.86
N PHE A 208 -5.22 -10.54 5.41
CA PHE A 208 -3.79 -10.28 5.19
C PHE A 208 -2.99 -10.23 6.50
N THR A 209 -3.54 -10.82 7.57
CA THR A 209 -2.89 -10.89 8.87
C THR A 209 -1.68 -11.82 8.79
N ASP A 210 -0.49 -11.26 8.98
CA ASP A 210 0.74 -12.00 9.12
C ASP A 210 0.86 -12.57 10.54
N PRO A 211 0.90 -13.91 10.73
CA PRO A 211 0.99 -14.52 12.05
C PRO A 211 2.29 -14.17 12.81
N GLN A 212 3.34 -13.72 12.10
CA GLN A 212 4.62 -13.30 12.70
C GLN A 212 4.72 -11.77 12.90
N THR A 213 3.68 -11.03 12.51
CA THR A 213 3.51 -9.59 12.79
C THR A 213 2.25 -9.38 13.63
N PRO A 214 2.31 -9.66 14.95
CA PRO A 214 1.16 -9.49 15.83
C PRO A 214 0.73 -8.01 15.93
N GLU A 215 -0.49 -7.79 16.39
CA GLU A 215 -1.04 -6.46 16.61
C GLU A 215 -0.09 -5.60 17.48
N GLY A 216 0.08 -4.34 17.08
CA GLY A 216 1.01 -3.40 17.71
C GLY A 216 2.45 -3.49 17.22
N ARG A 217 2.85 -4.59 16.56
CA ARG A 217 4.15 -4.65 15.86
C ARG A 217 4.07 -3.85 14.55
N GLN A 218 5.07 -3.01 14.31
CA GLN A 218 5.15 -2.24 13.06
C GLN A 218 5.09 -3.14 11.82
N VAL A 219 4.40 -2.65 10.79
CA VAL A 219 4.43 -3.25 9.45
C VAL A 219 5.74 -2.83 8.79
N ASP A 220 6.48 -3.81 8.28
CA ASP A 220 7.75 -3.61 7.58
C ASP A 220 7.82 -4.50 6.34
N THR A 221 8.99 -4.52 5.69
CA THR A 221 9.22 -5.27 4.45
C THR A 221 8.90 -6.76 4.59
N TYR A 222 9.12 -7.37 5.76
CA TYR A 222 8.83 -8.79 5.96
C TYR A 222 7.32 -9.05 5.98
N THR A 223 6.54 -8.12 6.55
CA THR A 223 5.07 -8.20 6.49
C THR A 223 4.59 -8.06 5.04
N GLU A 224 5.17 -7.15 4.27
CA GLU A 224 4.80 -6.91 2.86
C GLU A 224 5.12 -8.12 1.98
N ARG A 225 6.27 -8.79 2.18
CA ARG A 225 6.61 -10.06 1.51
C ARG A 225 5.52 -11.10 1.70
N PHE A 226 5.09 -11.30 2.96
CA PHE A 226 4.03 -12.25 3.29
C PHE A 226 2.72 -11.88 2.60
N ARG A 227 2.31 -10.61 2.69
CA ARG A 227 1.05 -10.11 2.12
C ARG A 227 1.02 -10.22 0.58
N CYS A 228 2.12 -9.89 -0.08
CA CYS A 228 2.29 -10.10 -1.52
C CYS A 228 2.16 -11.59 -1.87
N ALA A 229 2.87 -12.48 -1.16
CA ALA A 229 2.83 -13.91 -1.42
C ALA A 229 1.43 -14.53 -1.28
N ILE A 230 0.68 -14.18 -0.23
CA ILE A 230 -0.69 -14.69 -0.07
C ILE A 230 -1.66 -14.08 -1.08
N ALA A 231 -1.48 -12.82 -1.51
CA ALA A 231 -2.27 -12.23 -2.58
C ALA A 231 -2.08 -13.02 -3.88
N VAL A 232 -0.82 -13.28 -4.25
CA VAL A 232 -0.47 -14.07 -5.46
C VAL A 232 -1.06 -15.47 -5.38
N ALA A 233 -0.84 -16.20 -4.27
CA ALA A 233 -1.37 -17.55 -4.12
C ALA A 233 -2.91 -17.57 -4.20
N ALA A 234 -3.58 -16.60 -3.58
CA ALA A 234 -5.04 -16.50 -3.60
C ALA A 234 -5.58 -16.22 -5.01
N CYS A 235 -4.92 -15.36 -5.78
CA CYS A 235 -5.31 -15.04 -7.16
C CYS A 235 -5.08 -16.21 -8.12
N LEU A 236 -4.03 -17.01 -7.92
CA LEU A 236 -3.77 -18.19 -8.74
C LEU A 236 -4.78 -19.31 -8.47
N THR A 237 -5.20 -19.47 -7.21
CA THR A 237 -6.02 -20.62 -6.77
C THR A 237 -7.50 -20.31 -6.59
N GLY A 238 -7.90 -19.04 -6.63
CA GLY A 238 -9.30 -18.64 -6.41
C GLY A 238 -9.76 -18.79 -4.96
N THR A 239 -8.84 -18.90 -3.99
CA THR A 239 -9.19 -18.98 -2.56
C THR A 239 -8.43 -17.97 -1.71
N ARG A 240 -9.16 -17.23 -0.87
CA ARG A 240 -8.60 -16.23 0.04
C ARG A 240 -8.13 -16.82 1.38
N LYS A 241 -8.22 -18.13 1.57
CA LYS A 241 -7.76 -18.81 2.79
C LYS A 241 -6.28 -19.17 2.61
N PRO A 242 -5.33 -18.51 3.31
CA PRO A 242 -3.90 -18.60 2.98
C PRO A 242 -3.35 -20.03 2.93
N ALA A 243 -3.69 -20.87 3.93
CA ALA A 243 -3.25 -22.26 3.96
C ALA A 243 -3.77 -23.07 2.75
N GLN A 244 -5.03 -22.86 2.35
CA GLN A 244 -5.63 -23.52 1.19
C GLN A 244 -5.08 -22.97 -0.12
N ALA A 245 -4.81 -21.67 -0.19
CA ALA A 245 -4.19 -21.04 -1.36
C ALA A 245 -2.79 -21.62 -1.61
N ILE A 246 -1.99 -21.79 -0.56
CA ILE A 246 -0.64 -22.33 -0.67
C ILE A 246 -0.64 -23.83 -1.01
N SER A 247 -1.53 -24.62 -0.42
CA SER A 247 -1.64 -26.05 -0.76
C SER A 247 -2.23 -26.27 -2.16
N GLY A 248 -3.18 -25.43 -2.57
CA GLY A 248 -3.86 -25.48 -3.87
C GLY A 248 -2.93 -25.29 -5.08
N LEU A 249 -1.77 -24.66 -4.91
CA LEU A 249 -0.76 -24.50 -5.98
C LEU A 249 -0.30 -25.83 -6.57
N ALA A 250 -0.35 -26.94 -5.82
CA ALA A 250 0.00 -28.27 -6.33
C ALA A 250 -0.93 -28.75 -7.46
N GLN A 251 -2.19 -28.32 -7.44
CA GLN A 251 -3.20 -28.65 -8.46
C GLN A 251 -2.95 -27.91 -9.79
N LEU A 252 -2.09 -26.89 -9.77
CA LEU A 252 -1.75 -26.06 -10.93
C LEU A 252 -0.37 -26.42 -11.50
N SER A 253 0.16 -27.61 -11.15
CA SER A 253 1.50 -28.08 -11.51
C SER A 253 1.71 -28.35 -13.00
N ALA A 254 0.65 -28.37 -13.80
CA ALA A 254 0.75 -28.44 -15.26
C ALA A 254 1.38 -27.19 -15.89
N ASP A 255 1.31 -26.02 -15.23
CA ASP A 255 1.96 -24.79 -15.71
C ASP A 255 3.36 -24.63 -15.08
N ALA A 256 4.40 -24.66 -15.92
CA ALA A 256 5.80 -24.57 -15.48
C ALA A 256 6.11 -23.29 -14.68
N ARG A 257 5.40 -22.18 -14.92
CA ARG A 257 5.59 -20.94 -14.15
C ARG A 257 5.10 -21.10 -12.72
N VAL A 258 3.96 -21.80 -12.52
CA VAL A 258 3.43 -22.10 -11.19
C VAL A 258 4.35 -23.06 -10.45
N VAL A 259 4.89 -24.07 -11.14
CA VAL A 259 5.89 -25.00 -10.56
C VAL A 259 7.09 -24.24 -9.98
N ARG A 260 7.58 -23.19 -10.67
CA ARG A 260 8.68 -22.35 -10.17
C ARG A 260 8.27 -21.39 -9.04
N LEU A 261 7.08 -20.81 -9.12
CA LEU A 261 6.57 -19.88 -8.10
C LEU A 261 6.24 -20.57 -6.78
N ALA A 262 5.66 -21.77 -6.84
CA ALA A 262 5.15 -22.48 -5.68
C ALA A 262 6.16 -22.67 -4.53
N PRO A 263 7.41 -23.12 -4.75
CA PRO A 263 8.39 -23.23 -3.66
C PRO A 263 8.74 -21.88 -3.03
N VAL A 264 8.87 -20.81 -3.83
CA VAL A 264 9.17 -19.46 -3.33
C VAL A 264 8.02 -18.93 -2.45
N LEU A 265 6.78 -19.07 -2.92
CA LEU A 265 5.58 -18.69 -2.16
C LEU A 265 5.47 -19.48 -0.84
N LYS A 266 5.69 -20.79 -0.89
CA LYS A 266 5.71 -21.66 0.31
C LYS A 266 6.76 -21.22 1.31
N GLN A 267 7.97 -20.86 0.86
CA GLN A 267 9.04 -20.40 1.73
C GLN A 267 8.71 -19.06 2.39
N ILE A 268 8.19 -18.08 1.63
CA ILE A 268 7.80 -16.77 2.18
C ILE A 268 6.69 -16.91 3.24
N VAL A 269 5.71 -17.77 3.01
CA VAL A 269 4.56 -17.93 3.92
C VAL A 269 4.87 -18.85 5.10
N GLY A 270 5.69 -19.88 4.89
CA GLY A 270 5.91 -20.97 5.85
C GLY A 270 7.21 -20.91 6.65
N CYS A 271 8.08 -19.94 6.43
CA CYS A 271 9.34 -19.83 7.19
C CYS A 271 9.11 -19.65 8.70
N ALA A 272 10.01 -20.21 9.52
CA ALA A 272 9.89 -20.17 10.98
C ALA A 272 10.09 -18.74 11.54
N ALA A 273 11.01 -17.97 10.97
CA ALA A 273 11.22 -16.57 11.32
C ALA A 273 10.95 -15.65 10.12
N ARG A 274 10.31 -14.50 10.38
CA ARG A 274 9.95 -13.54 9.32
C ARG A 274 11.15 -12.96 8.58
N CYS A 275 12.33 -12.94 9.21
CA CYS A 275 13.58 -12.49 8.58
C CYS A 275 14.08 -13.46 7.50
N ASP A 276 13.63 -14.71 7.52
CA ASP A 276 14.04 -15.74 6.56
C ASP A 276 13.17 -15.70 5.28
N ARG A 277 12.17 -14.81 5.22
CA ARG A 277 11.33 -14.63 4.04
C ARG A 277 12.17 -14.15 2.87
N LEU A 278 12.05 -14.85 1.75
CA LEU A 278 12.66 -14.42 0.49
C LEU A 278 12.12 -13.04 0.05
N PRO A 279 12.95 -12.17 -0.53
CA PRO A 279 12.51 -10.93 -1.17
C PRO A 279 11.47 -11.18 -2.27
N ILE A 280 10.61 -10.20 -2.52
CA ILE A 280 9.60 -10.26 -3.60
C ILE A 280 10.28 -10.41 -4.97
N GLY A 281 11.50 -9.86 -5.13
CA GLY A 281 12.31 -10.05 -6.33
C GLY A 281 12.61 -11.52 -6.69
N GLU A 282 12.58 -12.46 -5.74
CA GLU A 282 12.70 -13.90 -6.02
C GLU A 282 11.47 -14.47 -6.73
N LEU A 283 10.27 -13.96 -6.42
CA LEU A 283 9.05 -14.30 -7.16
C LEU A 283 9.13 -13.80 -8.60
N ARG A 284 9.66 -12.58 -8.80
CA ARG A 284 9.86 -12.01 -10.14
C ARG A 284 10.85 -12.85 -10.95
N LYS A 285 11.98 -13.25 -10.36
CA LYS A 285 12.96 -14.15 -10.99
C LYS A 285 12.32 -15.48 -11.40
N ALA A 286 11.53 -16.10 -10.51
CA ALA A 286 10.84 -17.36 -10.79
C ALA A 286 9.87 -17.26 -11.99
N LEU A 287 9.26 -16.09 -12.21
CA LEU A 287 8.44 -15.84 -13.40
C LEU A 287 9.27 -15.63 -14.67
N SER A 288 10.35 -14.84 -14.59
CA SER A 288 11.13 -14.41 -15.75
C SER A 288 12.09 -15.47 -16.31
N THR A 289 12.44 -16.52 -15.56
CA THR A 289 13.28 -17.59 -16.09
C THR A 289 12.55 -18.30 -17.23
N SER A 290 12.91 -17.94 -18.46
CA SER A 290 12.51 -18.67 -19.66
C SER A 290 12.95 -20.11 -19.47
N SER A 291 12.00 -21.04 -19.47
CA SER A 291 12.31 -22.44 -19.70
C SER A 291 12.84 -22.53 -21.13
N THR A 292 14.10 -22.18 -21.35
CA THR A 292 14.80 -22.69 -22.52
C THR A 292 14.96 -24.17 -22.20
N PRO A 293 14.26 -25.10 -22.87
CA PRO A 293 14.66 -26.49 -22.78
C PRO A 293 16.11 -26.49 -23.28
N SER A 294 17.07 -26.72 -22.39
CA SER A 294 18.43 -27.00 -22.79
C SER A 294 18.31 -28.22 -23.72
N PRO A 295 18.56 -28.09 -25.03
CA PRO A 295 18.68 -29.27 -25.85
C PRO A 295 19.91 -29.97 -25.29
N ALA A 296 19.71 -31.14 -24.70
CA ALA A 296 20.80 -32.03 -24.34
C ALA A 296 21.75 -32.07 -25.54
N ALA A 297 22.96 -31.55 -25.33
CA ALA A 297 24.04 -31.58 -26.28
C ALA A 297 24.33 -33.05 -26.57
N THR A 298 23.65 -33.58 -27.59
CA THR A 298 24.07 -34.80 -28.25
C THR A 298 25.27 -34.36 -29.07
N ALA A 299 26.44 -34.42 -28.44
CA ALA A 299 27.71 -34.22 -29.09
C ALA A 299 27.82 -35.24 -30.23
N ARG A 300 27.57 -34.77 -31.45
CA ARG A 300 27.91 -35.50 -32.67
C ARG A 300 29.20 -34.88 -33.20
N PRO A 301 30.29 -35.63 -33.35
CA PRO A 301 31.53 -35.09 -33.87
C PRO A 301 31.35 -34.79 -35.37
N SER A 302 31.59 -33.54 -35.78
CA SER A 302 31.77 -33.20 -37.20
C SER A 302 33.25 -33.21 -37.54
N PRO A 303 33.64 -33.76 -38.71
CA PRO A 303 35.02 -33.87 -39.16
C PRO A 303 35.60 -32.54 -39.68
N ALA A 304 36.92 -32.51 -39.74
CA ALA A 304 37.82 -31.38 -40.00
C ALA A 304 37.58 -30.60 -41.33
N PRO A 305 38.03 -29.33 -41.42
CA PRO A 305 37.82 -28.46 -42.56
C PRO A 305 38.90 -28.60 -43.64
N THR A 306 38.51 -28.52 -44.90
CA THR A 306 39.41 -28.26 -46.03
C THR A 306 39.15 -26.85 -46.54
N ALA A 307 40.15 -25.96 -46.43
CA ALA A 307 40.16 -24.66 -47.10
C ALA A 307 40.61 -24.83 -48.56
N PRO A 308 40.27 -23.88 -49.47
CA PRO A 308 41.22 -22.78 -49.65
C PRO A 308 40.58 -21.39 -49.79
N THR A 309 41.27 -20.46 -49.14
CA THR A 309 41.61 -19.07 -49.49
C THR A 309 40.93 -18.43 -50.72
N ARG A 310 40.25 -17.31 -50.49
CA ARG A 310 40.43 -16.08 -51.29
C ARG A 310 40.10 -14.84 -50.46
N SER A 311 41.10 -13.97 -50.44
CA SER A 311 41.13 -12.61 -49.92
C SER A 311 40.10 -11.70 -50.60
N ASN A 312 39.51 -10.79 -49.84
CA ASN A 312 39.54 -9.38 -50.21
C ASN A 312 39.29 -8.48 -49.00
N ASP A 313 40.11 -7.43 -48.98
CA ASP A 313 40.28 -6.43 -47.96
C ASP A 313 39.06 -5.53 -47.78
N GLY A 314 38.89 -5.03 -46.55
CA GLY A 314 37.87 -4.05 -46.20
C GLY A 314 37.73 -3.80 -44.70
N THR A 315 38.84 -3.76 -43.96
CA THR A 315 38.87 -3.28 -42.58
C THR A 315 38.58 -1.79 -42.52
N ASN A 316 37.72 -1.37 -41.59
CA ASN A 316 37.84 -0.07 -40.96
C ASN A 316 37.51 -0.18 -39.46
N ILE A 317 38.49 0.25 -38.67
CA ILE A 317 38.53 0.43 -37.20
C ILE A 317 39.07 -0.77 -36.40
N GLN A 318 40.39 -0.73 -36.21
CA GLN A 318 41.16 -1.34 -35.14
C GLN A 318 41.46 -0.30 -34.05
N GLY A 319 41.48 -0.72 -32.78
CA GLY A 319 42.24 -0.05 -31.71
C GLY A 319 41.42 0.77 -30.71
N TRP A 320 41.32 0.27 -29.47
CA TRP A 320 40.98 1.07 -28.28
C TRP A 320 42.26 1.50 -27.58
N VAL A 321 42.36 2.78 -27.21
CA VAL A 321 43.47 3.33 -26.40
C VAL A 321 42.95 3.58 -24.97
N PRO A 322 43.60 3.05 -23.92
CA PRO A 322 43.25 3.39 -22.54
C PRO A 322 43.69 4.82 -22.20
N VAL A 323 42.78 5.62 -21.64
CA VAL A 323 43.08 6.95 -21.10
C VAL A 323 43.56 6.78 -19.64
N PRO A 324 44.74 7.31 -19.24
CA PRO A 324 45.20 7.24 -17.86
C PRO A 324 44.41 8.19 -16.95
N PRO A 325 44.29 7.88 -15.64
CA PRO A 325 43.57 8.71 -14.68
C PRO A 325 44.26 10.08 -14.48
N ARG A 326 43.42 11.11 -14.36
CA ARG A 326 43.82 12.50 -14.12
C ARG A 326 44.52 12.63 -12.76
N PRO A 327 45.68 13.31 -12.68
CA PRO A 327 46.40 13.46 -11.42
C PRO A 327 45.64 14.34 -10.42
N ALA A 328 45.67 13.90 -9.16
CA ALA A 328 45.28 14.68 -8.00
C ALA A 328 46.34 15.77 -7.73
N GLY A 329 45.90 17.02 -7.60
CA GLY A 329 46.78 18.09 -7.16
C GLY A 329 46.11 19.45 -7.22
N GLY A 330 46.15 20.19 -6.11
CA GLY A 330 45.78 21.60 -6.07
C GLY A 330 44.96 22.01 -4.86
N GLN A 331 45.54 21.85 -3.67
CA GLN A 331 45.10 22.55 -2.47
C GLN A 331 45.07 24.07 -2.73
N ASN A 332 44.02 24.74 -2.26
CA ASN A 332 44.10 26.17 -1.97
C ASN A 332 43.48 26.45 -0.59
N PRO A 333 44.05 27.37 0.20
CA PRO A 333 43.88 27.42 1.64
C PRO A 333 42.58 28.10 2.08
N LEU A 334 42.05 27.60 3.20
CA LEU A 334 40.94 28.19 3.96
C LEU A 334 41.30 29.58 4.50
N PRO A 335 40.40 30.57 4.42
CA PRO A 335 40.48 31.76 5.26
C PRO A 335 40.06 31.41 6.69
N ARG A 336 40.96 31.77 7.60
CA ARG A 336 40.82 31.73 9.06
C ARG A 336 39.97 32.92 9.52
N GLN A 337 38.82 32.69 10.14
CA GLN A 337 38.12 33.68 10.99
C GLN A 337 37.49 32.95 12.18
N THR A 338 38.20 32.94 13.31
CA THR A 338 37.97 33.77 14.51
C THR A 338 36.75 33.35 15.32
N SER A 339 37.05 32.59 16.37
CA SER A 339 36.24 32.34 17.55
C SER A 339 35.89 33.64 18.29
N SER A 340 34.61 33.86 18.54
CA SER A 340 34.13 34.76 19.59
C SER A 340 32.85 34.20 20.24
N THR A 341 33.02 33.51 21.35
CA THR A 341 32.12 33.53 22.51
C THR A 341 32.89 34.21 23.65
N PRO A 342 32.27 34.74 24.73
CA PRO A 342 30.87 34.65 25.14
C PRO A 342 30.24 36.01 25.54
N ARG A 343 28.90 36.08 25.66
CA ARG A 343 28.30 37.01 26.63
C ARG A 343 27.00 36.49 27.24
N ARG A 344 27.00 36.58 28.56
CA ARG A 344 26.03 36.21 29.57
C ARG A 344 25.34 37.51 30.02
N SER A 345 24.01 37.56 30.03
CA SER A 345 23.16 38.45 30.87
C SER A 345 21.68 38.21 30.49
N SER A 346 20.90 37.50 31.29
CA SER A 346 20.08 38.00 32.42
C SER A 346 18.70 38.54 32.00
N ASN A 347 17.66 37.87 32.51
CA ASN A 347 16.37 38.37 33.03
C ASN A 347 15.67 39.56 32.35
N ALA A 348 14.43 39.34 31.88
CA ALA A 348 13.21 39.85 32.54
C ALA A 348 11.93 39.54 31.72
N PRO A 349 10.74 39.47 32.37
CA PRO A 349 9.50 38.92 31.81
C PRO A 349 8.55 39.99 31.29
N TRP A 350 7.62 39.62 30.40
CA TRP A 350 6.51 40.44 29.90
C TRP A 350 5.23 39.58 29.79
N PRO A 351 4.03 40.17 29.82
CA PRO A 351 3.09 40.02 30.94
C PRO A 351 1.82 39.26 30.56
N GLY A 352 1.01 38.98 31.58
CA GLY A 352 -0.20 38.19 31.50
C GLY A 352 -1.37 38.83 30.75
N ALA A 353 -2.28 37.94 30.35
CA ALA A 353 -3.68 38.26 30.09
C ALA A 353 -4.51 37.13 30.73
N ALA A 354 -5.34 37.51 31.70
CA ALA A 354 -6.33 36.66 32.35
C ALA A 354 -7.59 36.54 31.48
N PRO A 355 -8.37 35.44 31.59
CA PRO A 355 -9.78 35.44 31.27
C PRO A 355 -10.64 35.72 32.52
N PRO A 356 -11.84 36.29 32.36
CA PRO A 356 -12.64 36.80 33.46
C PRO A 356 -13.39 35.73 34.26
N ASP A 357 -13.53 36.04 35.55
CA ASP A 357 -14.46 35.45 36.50
C ASP A 357 -15.92 35.58 36.03
N TYR A 358 -16.66 34.46 36.11
CA TYR A 358 -18.10 34.47 36.29
C TYR A 358 -18.41 33.85 37.65
N ARG A 359 -18.65 34.71 38.65
CA ARG A 359 -19.46 34.38 39.83
C ARG A 359 -20.87 34.85 39.56
N SER A 360 -21.87 33.98 39.77
CA SER A 360 -22.91 34.17 40.79
C SER A 360 -24.02 33.12 40.71
N ALA A 361 -24.47 32.73 41.91
CA ALA A 361 -25.75 32.12 42.28
C ALA A 361 -25.92 30.58 42.24
N SER A 362 -25.66 29.98 43.40
CA SER A 362 -26.29 28.80 44.03
C SER A 362 -27.84 28.93 44.15
N PRO A 363 -28.62 28.03 44.81
CA PRO A 363 -28.32 26.77 45.52
C PRO A 363 -29.25 25.59 45.11
N VAL A 364 -29.12 24.34 45.57
CA VAL A 364 -29.63 23.79 46.85
C VAL A 364 -29.27 22.28 46.94
N SER A 365 -28.69 21.88 48.09
CA SER A 365 -28.89 20.65 48.91
C SER A 365 -29.01 19.26 48.24
N THR A 366 -28.35 18.17 48.67
CA THR A 366 -28.16 17.58 50.01
C THR A 366 -27.07 16.50 49.92
N ALA A 367 -26.06 16.53 50.81
CA ALA A 367 -25.82 15.59 51.92
C ALA A 367 -25.66 14.08 51.57
N ASN A 368 -24.44 13.56 51.72
CA ASN A 368 -24.15 12.60 52.80
C ASN A 368 -22.64 12.36 52.97
N ALA A 369 -22.21 12.48 54.22
CA ALA A 369 -20.88 12.21 54.72
C ALA A 369 -20.70 10.71 55.00
N PHE A 370 -19.50 10.18 54.84
CA PHE A 370 -18.93 9.26 55.83
C PHE A 370 -17.40 9.26 55.78
N THR A 371 -16.86 9.17 56.98
CA THR A 371 -15.49 9.38 57.46
C THR A 371 -14.60 8.14 57.37
N GLY A 372 -13.28 8.34 57.51
CA GLY A 372 -12.35 7.32 58.00
C GLY A 372 -11.12 7.11 57.09
N THR A 373 -10.05 7.87 57.29
CA THR A 373 -8.86 7.56 58.12
C THR A 373 -7.76 6.78 57.40
N ALA A 374 -6.62 7.46 57.31
CA ALA A 374 -5.35 6.96 56.83
C ALA A 374 -4.73 5.95 57.83
N THR A 375 -4.01 4.97 57.30
CA THR A 375 -2.98 4.27 58.07
C THR A 375 -1.78 3.99 57.17
N VAL A 376 -0.67 4.62 57.52
CA VAL A 376 0.67 4.37 57.00
C VAL A 376 1.17 3.05 57.58
N ARG A 377 1.69 2.15 56.73
CA ARG A 377 2.55 1.05 57.17
C ARG A 377 3.65 0.77 56.14
N THR A 378 4.88 0.88 56.63
CA THR A 378 6.16 0.56 55.99
C THR A 378 6.49 -0.94 56.07
N ARG A 379 7.49 -1.35 55.25
CA ARG A 379 8.21 -2.66 55.14
C ARG A 379 7.54 -3.67 54.20
N THR A 380 8.24 -4.46 53.36
CA THR A 380 9.64 -4.92 53.32
C THR A 380 9.96 -5.48 51.93
N ALA A 381 11.25 -5.50 51.57
CA ALA A 381 11.76 -6.17 50.36
C ALA A 381 11.56 -7.70 50.40
N GLY A 382 11.20 -8.27 49.25
CA GLY A 382 11.11 -9.71 49.03
C GLY A 382 11.16 -10.04 47.55
N SER A 383 12.23 -10.72 47.13
CA SER A 383 12.44 -11.27 45.79
C SER A 383 11.39 -12.34 45.48
N GLY A 384 10.64 -12.20 44.38
CA GLY A 384 9.66 -13.17 43.93
C GLY A 384 9.53 -13.18 42.41
N SER A 385 9.77 -14.36 41.82
CA SER A 385 9.67 -14.69 40.40
C SER A 385 8.33 -14.28 39.78
N ALA A 386 8.36 -13.53 38.67
CA ALA A 386 7.19 -13.05 37.97
C ALA A 386 6.58 -14.15 37.07
N ALA A 387 5.63 -14.89 37.62
CA ALA A 387 4.71 -15.71 36.83
C ALA A 387 3.72 -14.79 36.08
N THR A 388 3.73 -14.89 34.74
CA THR A 388 2.83 -14.19 33.83
C THR A 388 1.38 -14.59 34.11
N ARG A 389 0.58 -13.66 34.64
CA ARG A 389 -0.87 -13.84 34.79
C ARG A 389 -1.53 -13.93 33.39
N PRO A 390 -2.38 -14.94 33.12
CA PRO A 390 -3.12 -15.00 31.87
C PRO A 390 -4.12 -13.83 31.79
N LEU A 391 -4.16 -13.18 30.62
CA LEU A 391 -5.09 -12.10 30.30
C LEU A 391 -6.54 -12.56 30.52
N SER A 392 -7.31 -11.73 31.22
CA SER A 392 -8.71 -12.00 31.54
C SER A 392 -9.55 -12.18 30.27
N THR A 393 -10.03 -13.41 30.06
CA THR A 393 -10.96 -13.81 28.99
C THR A 393 -12.26 -12.97 28.99
N SER A 394 -12.56 -12.30 30.11
CA SER A 394 -13.71 -11.41 30.26
C SER A 394 -13.57 -10.07 29.50
N ALA A 395 -12.35 -9.57 29.27
CA ALA A 395 -12.11 -8.34 28.53
C ALA A 395 -12.21 -8.59 27.02
N LEU A 396 -11.66 -9.71 26.55
CA LEU A 396 -11.74 -10.15 25.15
C LEU A 396 -13.19 -10.41 24.73
N ARG A 397 -13.97 -11.09 25.58
CA ARG A 397 -15.40 -11.34 25.34
C ARG A 397 -16.24 -10.06 25.32
N ARG A 398 -15.91 -9.06 26.16
CA ARG A 398 -16.58 -7.76 26.16
C ARG A 398 -16.28 -6.95 24.90
N HIS A 399 -15.03 -6.97 24.42
CA HIS A 399 -14.66 -6.33 23.17
C HIS A 399 -15.33 -7.00 21.96
N GLN A 400 -15.33 -8.34 21.90
CA GLN A 400 -15.98 -9.10 20.82
C GLN A 400 -17.50 -8.89 20.78
N LYS A 401 -18.19 -8.83 21.94
CA LYS A 401 -19.62 -8.47 22.01
C LYS A 401 -19.90 -7.05 21.55
N ARG A 402 -19.01 -6.09 21.84
CA ARG A 402 -19.15 -4.69 21.38
C ARG A 402 -18.99 -4.60 19.86
N GLN A 403 -18.03 -5.32 19.28
CA GLN A 403 -17.80 -5.36 17.83
C GLN A 403 -18.95 -6.03 17.07
N LEU A 404 -19.53 -7.12 17.60
CA LEU A 404 -20.71 -7.75 17.00
C LEU A 404 -21.93 -6.81 17.00
N ARG A 405 -22.13 -6.04 18.08
CA ARG A 405 -23.21 -5.04 18.16
C ARG A 405 -23.02 -3.92 17.14
N ILE A 406 -21.80 -3.41 16.99
CA ILE A 406 -21.49 -2.37 15.99
C ILE A 406 -21.73 -2.91 14.57
N THR A 407 -21.24 -4.12 14.28
CA THR A 407 -21.42 -4.74 12.96
C THR A 407 -22.90 -4.96 12.64
N LEU A 408 -23.69 -5.44 13.60
CA LEU A 408 -25.14 -5.61 13.44
C LEU A 408 -25.83 -4.25 13.20
N LEU A 409 -25.45 -3.20 13.94
CA LEU A 409 -26.02 -1.86 13.79
C LEU A 409 -25.74 -1.26 12.41
N VAL A 410 -24.51 -1.44 11.90
CA VAL A 410 -24.13 -1.00 10.55
C VAL A 410 -24.90 -1.77 9.49
N SER A 411 -25.05 -3.09 9.63
CA SER A 411 -25.82 -3.91 8.69
C SER A 411 -27.31 -3.53 8.69
N VAL A 412 -27.90 -3.27 9.86
CA VAL A 412 -29.30 -2.81 9.98
C VAL A 412 -29.47 -1.42 9.38
N LEU A 413 -28.53 -0.50 9.59
CA LEU A 413 -28.58 0.84 8.99
C LEU A 413 -28.49 0.77 7.46
N LEU A 414 -27.64 -0.08 6.90
CA LEU A 414 -27.54 -0.30 5.46
C LEU A 414 -28.82 -0.92 4.87
N LEU A 415 -29.44 -1.85 5.59
CA LEU A 415 -30.74 -2.44 5.21
C LEU A 415 -31.87 -1.41 5.26
N LEU A 416 -31.92 -0.54 6.27
CA LEU A 416 -32.92 0.52 6.38
C LEU A 416 -32.71 1.61 5.33
N MET A 417 -31.47 1.94 4.99
CA MET A 417 -31.17 2.85 3.88
C MET A 417 -31.61 2.25 2.54
N ALA A 418 -31.37 0.96 2.31
CA ALA A 418 -31.85 0.28 1.11
C ALA A 418 -33.39 0.25 1.04
N ALA A 419 -34.06 -0.06 2.16
CA ALA A 419 -35.52 -0.08 2.25
C ALA A 419 -36.15 1.31 2.08
N GLY A 420 -35.56 2.35 2.68
CA GLY A 420 -36.01 3.73 2.55
C GLY A 420 -35.88 4.29 1.13
N ILE A 421 -34.82 3.89 0.40
CA ILE A 421 -34.64 4.26 -1.01
C ILE A 421 -35.72 3.58 -1.88
N THR A 422 -36.09 2.33 -1.61
CA THR A 422 -37.20 1.67 -2.32
C THR A 422 -38.56 2.30 -2.05
N SER A 423 -38.85 2.72 -0.81
CA SER A 423 -40.13 3.38 -0.50
C SER A 423 -40.24 4.77 -1.12
N LEU A 424 -39.13 5.50 -1.27
CA LEU A 424 -39.12 6.80 -1.94
C LEU A 424 -39.32 6.66 -3.46
N LEU A 425 -38.86 5.57 -4.07
CA LEU A 425 -39.03 5.28 -5.50
C LEU A 425 -40.45 4.84 -5.88
N VAL A 426 -41.17 4.18 -4.96
CA VAL A 426 -42.58 3.78 -5.16
C VAL A 426 -43.55 4.93 -4.91
N ALA A 427 -43.16 5.96 -4.15
CA ALA A 427 -44.00 7.15 -3.93
C ALA A 427 -43.86 8.23 -5.03
N VAL A 428 -42.90 8.08 -5.94
CA VAL A 428 -42.59 9.03 -7.03
C VAL A 428 -42.94 8.47 -8.41
N LEU A 429 -43.39 7.21 -8.48
CA LEU A 429 -44.03 6.59 -9.64
C LEU A 429 -45.53 6.46 -9.36
#